data_AF-A0A945J554-F1
#
_entry.id   AF-A0A945J554-F1
#
_cell.length_a   1.000
_cell.length_b   1.000
_cell.length_c   1.000
_cell.angle_alpha   90.00
_cell.angle_beta   90.00
_cell.angle_gamma   90.00
#
_symmetry.space_group_name_H-M   'P 1'
#
loop_
_entity.id
_entity.type
_entity.pdbx_description
1 polymer ?
#
loop_
_entity_poly.entity_id
_entity_poly.type
_entity_poly.pdbx_seq_one_letter_code
_entity_poly.pdbx_strand_id
1 'polypeptide(L)'
;MAEKPKRSAELTDRERELLKPYLSDVDANVFALENLNPEVIGGALARYSRAPTGFKETVVREFLNPDGSPNDVKGSQMIDRVVNKFGDESVAELAVAPLCVEEISNLMTKVIEDCRIGGSPIEESTRYVLYDVKKNGRWRYVCPDNVKESGLGNAYVANMDFIFETYASMVEPMQALFR
;
A
#
# COMPACT_ATOMS: atom_id res chain seq x y z
N MET A 1 28.80 23.01 -25.31
CA MET A 1 28.07 22.38 -24.20
C MET A 1 28.78 22.79 -22.92
N ALA A 2 28.16 23.61 -22.07
CA ALA A 2 28.76 23.98 -20.79
C ALA A 2 28.85 22.72 -19.90
N GLU A 3 30.03 22.38 -19.41
CA GLU A 3 30.21 21.35 -18.38
C GLU A 3 29.33 21.70 -17.19
N LYS A 4 28.33 20.86 -16.91
CA LYS A 4 27.62 20.95 -15.63
C LYS A 4 28.64 20.71 -14.53
N PRO A 5 28.78 21.61 -13.53
CA PRO A 5 29.73 21.41 -12.45
C PRO A 5 29.46 20.07 -11.77
N LYS A 6 30.50 19.27 -11.53
CA LYS A 6 30.41 18.05 -10.71
C LYS A 6 29.84 18.48 -9.35
N ARG A 7 28.64 18.03 -9.01
CA ARG A 7 28.03 18.31 -7.71
C ARG A 7 28.97 17.77 -6.62
N SER A 8 29.38 18.63 -5.70
CA SER A 8 30.21 18.25 -4.55
C SER A 8 29.52 17.15 -3.75
N ALA A 9 30.29 16.19 -3.21
CA ALA A 9 29.76 15.17 -2.32
C ALA A 9 29.40 15.72 -0.93
N GLU A 10 29.79 16.96 -0.61
CA GLU A 10 29.55 17.56 0.71
C GLU A 10 28.21 18.30 0.77
N LEU A 11 27.50 18.15 1.89
CA LEU A 11 26.31 18.90 2.25
C LEU A 11 26.68 20.26 2.84
N THR A 12 25.98 21.30 2.39
CA THR A 12 26.00 22.63 3.03
C THR A 12 25.19 22.63 4.33
N ASP A 13 25.44 23.60 5.21
CA ASP A 13 24.68 23.74 6.47
C ASP A 13 23.17 23.87 6.22
N ARG A 14 22.78 24.64 5.18
CA ARG A 14 21.38 24.74 4.77
C ARG A 14 20.81 23.40 4.34
N GLU A 15 21.54 22.63 3.54
CA GLU A 15 21.10 21.30 3.11
C GLU A 15 20.95 20.35 4.30
N ARG A 16 21.83 20.44 5.30
CA ARG A 16 21.69 19.66 6.54
C ARG A 16 20.42 20.03 7.30
N GLU A 17 20.15 21.33 7.48
CA GLU A 17 18.93 21.79 8.16
C GLU A 17 17.66 21.29 7.45
N LEU A 18 17.64 21.31 6.11
CA LEU A 18 16.51 20.81 5.33
C LEU A 18 16.29 19.30 5.46
N LEU A 19 17.35 18.53 5.75
CA LEU A 19 17.30 17.07 5.87
C LEU A 19 16.92 16.57 7.26
N LYS A 20 17.09 17.37 8.32
CA LYS A 20 16.80 16.97 9.70
C LYS A 20 15.41 16.37 9.93
N PRO A 21 14.32 16.86 9.28
CA PRO A 21 13.00 16.27 9.47
C PRO A 21 12.84 14.88 8.86
N TYR A 22 13.76 14.48 7.96
CA TYR A 22 13.58 13.34 7.08
C TYR A 22 14.56 12.19 7.31
N LEU A 23 15.57 12.40 8.17
CA LEU A 23 16.60 11.42 8.47
C LEU A 23 16.76 11.31 9.97
N SER A 24 16.91 10.09 10.49
CA SER A 24 17.17 9.87 11.92
C SER A 24 18.47 10.56 12.40
N ASP A 25 19.45 10.66 11.50
CA ASP A 25 20.71 11.39 11.71
C ASP A 25 21.31 11.81 10.35
N VAL A 26 21.51 13.12 10.15
CA VAL A 26 22.02 13.71 8.90
C VAL A 26 23.52 13.48 8.72
N ASP A 27 24.27 13.25 9.79
CA ASP A 27 25.73 13.11 9.75
C ASP A 27 26.18 11.64 9.85
N ALA A 28 25.31 10.73 10.31
CA ALA A 28 25.63 9.30 10.40
C ALA A 28 25.73 8.61 9.03
N ASN A 29 26.62 7.62 8.92
CA ASN A 29 26.70 6.76 7.72
C ASN A 29 25.55 5.75 7.62
N VAL A 30 24.89 5.44 8.75
CA VAL A 30 23.73 4.57 8.85
C VAL A 30 22.60 5.38 9.48
N PHE A 31 21.49 5.49 8.77
CA PHE A 31 20.37 6.35 9.15
C PHE A 31 19.06 5.76 8.62
N ALA A 32 17.95 6.07 9.28
CA ALA A 32 16.60 5.74 8.82
C ALA A 32 16.00 6.92 8.05
N LEU A 33 15.08 6.63 7.13
CA LEU A 33 14.25 7.63 6.46
C LEU A 33 12.98 7.87 7.28
N GLU A 34 12.62 9.13 7.43
CA GLU A 34 11.47 9.57 8.21
C GLU A 34 10.68 10.60 7.38
N ASN A 35 9.36 10.69 7.61
CA ASN A 35 8.51 11.79 7.10
C ASN A 35 8.61 12.12 5.59
N LEU A 36 9.13 11.22 4.77
CA LEU A 36 9.13 11.29 3.31
C LEU A 36 7.97 10.47 2.78
N ASN A 37 7.27 11.00 1.77
CA ASN A 37 6.23 10.26 1.08
C ASN A 37 6.83 9.14 0.21
N PRO A 38 6.07 8.04 -0.01
CA PRO A 38 6.54 6.89 -0.75
C PRO A 38 7.06 7.22 -2.15
N GLU A 39 6.46 8.20 -2.84
CA GLU A 39 6.88 8.59 -4.19
C GLU A 39 8.28 9.23 -4.21
N VAL A 40 8.58 10.05 -3.20
CA VAL A 40 9.91 10.65 -3.05
C VAL A 40 10.93 9.59 -2.62
N ILE A 41 10.58 8.69 -1.70
CA ILE A 41 11.46 7.58 -1.29
C ILE A 41 11.83 6.71 -2.48
N GLY A 42 10.82 6.20 -3.20
CA GLY A 42 11.03 5.34 -4.38
C GLY A 42 11.79 6.06 -5.49
N GLY A 43 11.40 7.29 -5.81
CA GLY A 43 12.08 8.10 -6.83
C GLY A 43 13.55 8.41 -6.46
N ALA A 44 13.82 8.77 -5.21
CA ALA A 44 15.16 9.09 -4.75
C ALA A 44 16.07 7.86 -4.69
N LEU A 45 15.57 6.71 -4.23
CA LEU A 45 16.34 5.46 -4.20
C LEU A 45 16.67 4.97 -5.61
N ALA A 46 15.70 5.04 -6.53
CA ALA A 46 15.93 4.75 -7.94
C ALA A 46 16.98 5.68 -8.57
N ARG A 47 16.95 6.97 -8.21
CA ARG A 47 17.93 7.95 -8.67
C ARG A 47 19.31 7.70 -8.07
N TYR A 48 19.38 7.39 -6.79
CA TYR A 48 20.59 7.21 -5.99
C TYR A 48 21.44 6.05 -6.50
N SER A 49 20.82 4.93 -6.88
CA SER A 49 21.50 3.77 -7.48
C SER A 49 22.39 4.13 -8.68
N ARG A 50 22.09 5.26 -9.35
CA ARG A 50 22.79 5.75 -10.55
C ARG A 50 23.31 7.19 -10.37
N ALA A 51 23.35 7.71 -9.14
CA ALA A 51 23.80 9.06 -8.85
C ALA A 51 25.32 9.10 -8.57
N PRO A 52 26.01 10.18 -8.97
CA PRO A 52 27.41 10.39 -8.59
C PRO A 52 27.57 10.86 -7.13
N THR A 53 26.47 11.09 -6.42
CA THR A 53 26.44 11.59 -5.03
C THR A 53 25.74 10.60 -4.12
N GLY A 54 25.86 10.79 -2.81
CA GLY A 54 25.15 10.01 -1.81
C GLY A 54 23.63 10.22 -1.85
N PHE A 55 22.92 9.43 -1.04
CA PHE A 55 21.46 9.50 -0.96
C PHE A 55 20.99 10.85 -0.42
N LYS A 56 21.65 11.37 0.62
CA LYS A 56 21.30 12.65 1.28
C LYS A 56 21.36 13.82 0.30
N GLU A 57 22.44 13.90 -0.47
CA GLU A 57 22.61 14.93 -1.51
C GLU A 57 21.58 14.77 -2.62
N THR A 58 21.25 13.53 -2.98
CA THR A 58 20.25 13.23 -4.00
C THR A 58 18.88 13.76 -3.55
N VAL A 59 18.48 13.47 -2.31
CA VAL A 59 17.20 13.93 -1.76
C VAL A 59 17.13 15.45 -1.69
N VAL A 60 18.06 16.09 -1.00
CA VAL A 60 17.98 17.56 -0.75
C VAL A 60 18.09 18.40 -2.02
N ARG A 61 18.81 17.91 -3.05
CA ARG A 61 19.06 18.68 -4.29
C ARG A 61 18.10 18.37 -5.43
N GLU A 62 17.45 17.21 -5.40
CA GLU A 62 16.59 16.77 -6.50
C GLU A 62 15.15 16.50 -6.06
N PHE A 63 14.89 16.16 -4.80
CA PHE A 63 13.59 15.69 -4.32
C PHE A 63 12.97 16.52 -3.20
N LEU A 64 13.64 17.57 -2.72
CA LEU A 64 13.02 18.61 -1.90
C LEU A 64 12.75 19.86 -2.74
N ASN A 65 11.67 20.55 -2.41
CA ASN A 65 11.39 21.90 -2.90
C ASN A 65 12.32 22.92 -2.22
N PRO A 66 12.45 24.15 -2.76
CA PRO A 66 13.30 25.19 -2.17
C PRO A 66 12.94 25.57 -0.72
N ASP A 67 11.71 25.29 -0.29
CA ASP A 67 11.20 25.48 1.06
C ASP A 67 11.44 24.29 2.00
N GLY A 68 12.04 23.20 1.49
CA GLY A 68 12.31 21.99 2.26
C GLY A 68 11.19 20.96 2.29
N SER A 69 10.04 21.23 1.68
CA SER A 69 8.96 20.24 1.56
C SER A 69 9.30 19.14 0.54
N PRO A 70 8.78 17.92 0.66
CA PRO A 70 8.98 16.86 -0.33
C PRO A 70 8.41 17.27 -1.70
N ASN A 71 9.14 16.94 -2.77
CA ASN A 71 8.71 17.21 -4.14
C ASN A 71 8.04 15.97 -4.76
N ASP A 72 6.76 15.79 -4.45
CA ASP A 72 5.96 14.64 -4.87
C ASP A 72 5.92 14.51 -6.40
N VAL A 73 5.76 15.63 -7.10
CA VAL A 73 5.71 15.67 -8.57
C VAL A 73 6.98 15.07 -9.17
N LYS A 74 8.14 15.40 -8.61
CA LYS A 74 9.43 14.87 -9.05
C LYS A 74 9.58 13.39 -8.71
N GLY A 75 9.14 12.99 -7.51
CA GLY A 75 9.07 11.60 -7.07
C GLY A 75 8.30 10.74 -8.07
N SER A 76 7.03 11.09 -8.31
CA SER A 76 6.14 10.37 -9.23
C SER A 76 6.71 10.31 -10.64
N GLN A 77 7.24 11.42 -11.18
CA GLN A 77 7.86 11.43 -12.52
C GLN A 77 9.07 10.50 -12.64
N MET A 78 9.84 10.35 -11.56
CA MET A 78 10.99 9.45 -11.53
C MET A 78 10.53 7.99 -11.47
N ILE A 79 9.56 7.67 -10.61
CA ILE A 79 8.95 6.34 -10.51
C ILE A 79 8.33 5.95 -11.84
N ASP A 80 7.49 6.79 -12.45
CA ASP A 80 6.86 6.52 -13.74
C ASP A 80 7.90 6.23 -14.82
N ARG A 81 9.01 6.95 -14.82
CA ARG A 81 10.09 6.72 -15.78
C ARG A 81 10.78 5.38 -15.54
N VAL A 82 11.02 5.02 -14.29
CA VAL A 82 11.80 3.83 -13.93
C VAL A 82 10.96 2.56 -14.05
N VAL A 83 9.75 2.56 -13.49
CA VAL A 83 8.80 1.45 -13.51
C VAL A 83 8.28 1.22 -14.92
N ASN A 84 7.70 2.24 -15.58
CA ASN A 84 7.03 2.01 -16.87
C ASN A 84 8.00 1.82 -18.05
N LYS A 85 9.24 2.33 -17.98
CA LYS A 85 10.20 2.20 -19.11
C LYS A 85 11.24 1.10 -18.93
N PHE A 86 11.56 0.71 -17.70
CA PHE A 86 12.65 -0.24 -17.45
C PHE A 86 12.22 -1.50 -16.69
N GLY A 87 10.96 -1.59 -16.22
CA GLY A 87 10.43 -2.79 -15.56
C GLY A 87 11.12 -3.09 -14.23
N ASP A 88 11.64 -2.06 -13.55
CA ASP A 88 12.38 -2.20 -12.30
C ASP A 88 11.40 -2.39 -11.12
N GLU A 89 10.91 -3.62 -10.96
CA GLU A 89 9.95 -3.99 -9.90
C GLU A 89 10.51 -3.69 -8.50
N SER A 90 11.83 -3.75 -8.31
CA SER A 90 12.49 -3.46 -7.03
C SER A 90 12.29 -2.02 -6.55
N VAL A 91 12.09 -1.08 -7.47
CA VAL A 91 11.76 0.32 -7.14
C VAL A 91 10.28 0.48 -6.82
N ALA A 92 9.40 -0.31 -7.46
CA ALA A 92 7.98 -0.29 -7.20
C ALA A 92 7.64 -0.79 -5.79
N GLU A 93 8.40 -1.74 -5.26
CA GLU A 93 8.26 -2.24 -3.89
C GLU A 93 8.52 -1.18 -2.80
N LEU A 94 9.25 -0.10 -3.14
CA LEU A 94 9.61 0.96 -2.19
C LEU A 94 8.52 2.03 -2.04
N ALA A 95 7.57 2.08 -2.97
CA ALA A 95 6.45 3.01 -2.95
C ALA A 95 5.15 2.28 -2.59
N VAL A 96 4.92 2.06 -1.30
CA VAL A 96 3.73 1.35 -0.81
C VAL A 96 2.62 2.33 -0.49
N ALA A 97 1.43 2.09 -1.03
CA ALA A 97 0.19 2.74 -0.60
C ALA A 97 -0.68 1.70 0.12
N PRO A 98 -0.86 1.81 1.45
CA PRO A 98 -1.78 0.94 2.17
C PRO A 98 -3.22 1.19 1.68
N LEU A 99 -3.89 0.13 1.25
CA LEU A 99 -5.29 0.17 0.84
C LEU A 99 -6.11 -0.77 1.72
N CYS A 100 -7.12 -0.23 2.40
CA CYS A 100 -8.10 -1.01 3.13
C CYS A 100 -9.37 -1.15 2.30
N VAL A 101 -9.82 -2.39 2.10
CA VAL A 101 -11.04 -2.71 1.37
C VAL A 101 -11.95 -3.51 2.29
N GLU A 102 -13.12 -2.96 2.63
CA GLU A 102 -14.05 -3.55 3.60
C GLU A 102 -15.40 -3.86 2.95
N GLU A 103 -16.18 -4.76 3.57
CA GLU A 103 -17.54 -5.14 3.15
C GLU A 103 -17.62 -5.65 1.69
N ILE A 104 -16.56 -6.29 1.22
CA ILE A 104 -16.51 -6.98 -0.07
C ILE A 104 -16.79 -8.48 0.08
N SER A 105 -17.19 -9.13 -1.01
CA SER A 105 -17.43 -10.58 -1.00
C SER A 105 -16.12 -11.36 -0.96
N ASN A 106 -16.16 -12.59 -0.43
CA ASN A 106 -15.02 -13.53 -0.52
C ASN A 106 -14.59 -13.82 -1.97
N LEU A 107 -15.47 -13.63 -2.97
CA LEU A 107 -15.06 -13.75 -4.36
C LEU A 107 -14.20 -12.54 -4.79
N MET A 108 -14.55 -11.34 -4.33
CA MET A 108 -13.76 -10.14 -4.63
C MET A 108 -12.38 -10.19 -3.97
N THR A 109 -12.26 -10.75 -2.76
CA THR A 109 -10.94 -10.94 -2.12
C THR A 109 -10.02 -11.77 -3.00
N LYS A 110 -10.52 -12.87 -3.59
CA LYS A 110 -9.75 -13.70 -4.53
C LYS A 110 -9.41 -13.00 -5.83
N VAL A 111 -10.31 -12.22 -6.40
CA VAL A 111 -9.98 -11.40 -7.58
C VAL A 111 -8.82 -10.43 -7.27
N ILE A 112 -8.83 -9.76 -6.12
CA ILE A 112 -7.76 -8.83 -5.73
C ILE A 112 -6.43 -9.56 -5.52
N GLU A 113 -6.45 -10.65 -4.75
CA GLU A 113 -5.28 -11.47 -4.43
C GLU A 113 -4.65 -12.10 -5.69
N ASP A 114 -5.47 -12.69 -6.56
CA ASP A 114 -5.02 -13.38 -7.78
C ASP A 114 -4.50 -12.40 -8.83
N CYS A 115 -5.08 -11.20 -8.91
CA CYS A 115 -4.57 -10.14 -9.79
C CYS A 115 -3.24 -9.54 -9.29
N ARG A 116 -2.80 -9.86 -8.06
CA ARG A 116 -1.57 -9.32 -7.44
C ARG A 116 -1.51 -7.79 -7.51
N ILE A 117 -2.66 -7.15 -7.28
CA ILE A 117 -2.75 -5.69 -7.19
C ILE A 117 -2.12 -5.28 -5.85
N GLY A 118 -0.79 -5.18 -5.84
CA GLY A 118 0.02 -4.97 -4.63
C GLY A 118 0.82 -6.21 -4.22
N GLY A 119 1.92 -5.99 -3.49
CA GLY A 119 2.91 -7.04 -3.17
C GLY A 119 2.53 -7.98 -2.02
N SER A 120 1.55 -7.64 -1.17
CA SER A 120 1.24 -8.41 0.05
C SER A 120 -0.19 -8.18 0.57
N PRO A 121 -1.20 -8.94 0.09
CA PRO A 121 -2.56 -8.85 0.63
C PRO A 121 -2.64 -9.44 2.05
N ILE A 122 -3.52 -8.87 2.88
CA ILE A 122 -3.89 -9.40 4.20
C ILE A 122 -5.42 -9.51 4.22
N GLU A 123 -5.92 -10.75 4.24
CA GLU A 123 -7.36 -11.06 4.29
C GLU A 123 -7.79 -11.38 5.74
N GLU A 124 -9.01 -10.96 6.12
CA GLU A 124 -9.62 -11.37 7.37
C GLU A 124 -9.77 -12.90 7.41
N SER A 125 -9.19 -13.53 8.43
CA SER A 125 -9.19 -14.98 8.53
C SER A 125 -10.51 -15.51 9.11
N THR A 126 -11.27 -16.24 8.29
CA THR A 126 -12.50 -16.96 8.72
C THR A 126 -12.25 -18.08 9.75
N ARG A 127 -10.98 -18.42 10.00
CA ARG A 127 -10.58 -19.37 11.06
C ARG A 127 -10.60 -18.73 12.46
N TYR A 128 -10.43 -17.41 12.53
CA TYR A 128 -10.36 -16.67 13.80
C TYR A 128 -11.53 -15.70 13.96
N VAL A 129 -12.04 -15.16 12.85
CA VAL A 129 -13.20 -14.27 12.84
C VAL A 129 -14.40 -15.04 12.33
N LEU A 130 -15.40 -15.16 13.19
CA LEU A 130 -16.64 -15.89 12.89
C LEU A 130 -17.69 -14.94 12.32
N TYR A 131 -18.51 -15.49 11.45
CA TYR A 131 -19.58 -14.79 10.73
C TYR A 131 -20.97 -15.15 11.28
N ASP A 132 -21.04 -15.41 12.58
CA ASP A 132 -22.18 -15.94 13.33
C ASP A 132 -23.08 -14.86 13.95
N VAL A 133 -22.72 -13.58 13.78
CA VAL A 133 -23.51 -12.44 14.23
C VAL A 133 -23.96 -11.57 13.05
N LYS A 134 -25.26 -11.21 13.07
CA LYS A 134 -25.86 -10.26 12.11
C LYS A 134 -25.34 -8.84 12.37
N LYS A 135 -25.01 -8.10 11.30
CA LYS A 135 -24.67 -6.67 11.33
C LYS A 135 -25.87 -5.89 10.81
N ASN A 136 -26.40 -4.94 11.58
CA ASN A 136 -27.60 -4.16 11.22
C ASN A 136 -28.81 -5.04 10.82
N GLY A 137 -29.03 -6.14 11.55
CA GLY A 137 -30.16 -7.06 11.32
C GLY A 137 -30.02 -7.99 10.11
N ARG A 138 -28.91 -7.95 9.38
CA ARG A 138 -28.65 -8.82 8.21
C ARG A 138 -27.39 -9.64 8.37
N TRP A 139 -27.37 -10.81 7.73
CA TRP A 139 -26.15 -11.58 7.56
C TRP A 139 -25.18 -10.89 6.60
N ARG A 140 -23.89 -11.16 6.79
CA ARG A 140 -22.79 -10.53 6.04
C ARG A 140 -22.54 -11.26 4.72
N TYR A 141 -23.48 -11.12 3.79
CA TYR A 141 -23.31 -11.54 2.40
C TYR A 141 -23.73 -10.46 1.41
N VAL A 142 -23.21 -10.57 0.18
CA VAL A 142 -23.54 -9.70 -0.95
C VAL A 142 -24.49 -10.44 -1.87
N CYS A 143 -25.60 -9.80 -2.24
CA CYS A 143 -26.43 -10.22 -3.38
C CYS A 143 -26.05 -9.35 -4.58
N PRO A 144 -25.44 -9.91 -5.65
CA PRO A 144 -25.07 -9.16 -6.85
C PRO A 144 -26.28 -8.54 -7.55
N ASP A 145 -26.11 -7.36 -8.15
CA ASP A 145 -27.23 -6.61 -8.74
C ASP A 145 -27.87 -7.34 -9.92
N ASN A 146 -27.09 -8.01 -10.77
CA ASN A 146 -27.61 -8.87 -11.83
C ASN A 146 -28.49 -10.02 -11.29
N VAL A 147 -28.20 -10.57 -10.11
CA VAL A 147 -29.04 -11.58 -9.46
C VAL A 147 -30.34 -10.95 -8.94
N LYS A 148 -30.27 -9.77 -8.33
CA LYS A 148 -31.47 -9.03 -7.90
C LYS A 148 -32.41 -8.75 -9.07
N GLU A 149 -31.86 -8.28 -10.18
CA GLU A 149 -32.61 -7.89 -11.38
C GLU A 149 -33.13 -9.08 -12.19
N SER A 150 -32.51 -10.25 -12.06
CA SER A 150 -32.91 -11.48 -12.78
C SER A 150 -34.24 -12.12 -12.31
N GLY A 151 -34.87 -11.59 -11.25
CA GLY A 151 -36.01 -12.21 -10.57
C GLY A 151 -35.64 -13.33 -9.59
N LEU A 152 -34.36 -13.73 -9.52
CA LEU A 152 -33.85 -14.73 -8.57
C LEU A 152 -33.44 -14.14 -7.21
N GLY A 153 -33.47 -12.81 -7.05
CA GLY A 153 -33.01 -12.11 -5.84
C GLY A 153 -33.63 -12.62 -4.53
N ASN A 154 -34.95 -12.85 -4.52
CA ASN A 154 -35.65 -13.35 -3.33
C ASN A 154 -35.20 -14.77 -2.95
N ALA A 155 -35.04 -15.65 -3.95
CA ALA A 155 -34.57 -17.01 -3.73
C ALA A 155 -33.11 -17.02 -3.24
N TYR A 156 -32.27 -16.14 -3.79
CA TYR A 156 -30.89 -15.97 -3.35
C TYR A 156 -30.82 -15.55 -1.88
N VAL A 157 -31.57 -14.51 -1.50
CA VAL A 157 -31.62 -14.01 -0.11
C VAL A 157 -32.08 -15.10 0.85
N ALA A 158 -33.19 -15.77 0.55
CA ALA A 158 -33.71 -16.84 1.42
C ALA A 158 -32.70 -17.99 1.60
N ASN A 159 -31.99 -18.39 0.55
CA ASN A 159 -30.97 -19.43 0.62
C ASN A 159 -29.75 -18.98 1.43
N MET A 160 -29.29 -17.75 1.23
CA MET A 160 -28.15 -17.21 1.98
C MET A 160 -28.48 -17.05 3.46
N ASP A 161 -29.68 -16.55 3.80
CA ASP A 161 -30.15 -16.47 5.17
C ASP A 161 -30.18 -17.85 5.84
N PHE A 162 -30.68 -18.86 5.14
CA PHE A 162 -30.69 -20.24 5.63
C PHE A 162 -29.28 -20.80 5.88
N ILE A 163 -28.34 -20.57 4.96
CA ILE A 163 -26.95 -21.04 5.10
C ILE A 163 -26.25 -20.38 6.28
N PHE A 164 -26.38 -19.05 6.42
CA PHE A 164 -25.75 -18.33 7.53
C PHE A 164 -26.37 -18.68 8.88
N GLU A 165 -27.69 -18.79 8.97
CA GLU A 165 -28.37 -19.21 10.19
C GLU A 165 -27.93 -20.62 10.60
N THR A 166 -27.81 -21.55 9.63
CA THR A 166 -27.28 -22.89 9.88
C THR A 166 -25.84 -22.84 10.38
N TYR A 167 -24.96 -22.11 9.70
CA TYR A 167 -23.57 -21.93 10.12
C TYR A 167 -23.46 -21.38 11.54
N ALA A 168 -24.17 -20.29 11.86
CA ALA A 168 -24.16 -19.66 13.17
C ALA A 168 -24.62 -20.64 14.27
N SER A 169 -25.68 -21.41 14.00
CA SER A 169 -26.20 -22.42 14.93
C SER A 169 -25.20 -23.56 15.22
N MET A 170 -24.28 -23.82 14.29
CA MET A 170 -23.27 -24.87 14.42
C MET A 170 -21.99 -24.39 15.10
N VAL A 171 -21.73 -23.08 15.17
CA VAL A 171 -20.47 -22.55 15.74
C VAL A 171 -20.24 -23.05 17.17
N GLU A 172 -21.20 -22.83 18.07
CA GLU A 172 -21.06 -23.21 19.48
C GLU A 172 -20.94 -24.74 19.67
N PRO A 173 -21.81 -25.59 19.08
CA PRO A 173 -21.66 -27.04 19.17
C PRO A 173 -20.32 -27.56 18.67
N MET A 174 -19.82 -27.03 17.55
CA MET A 174 -18.57 -27.48 16.96
C MET A 174 -17.36 -27.04 17.79
N GLN A 175 -17.38 -25.82 18.36
CA GLN A 175 -16.36 -25.40 19.30
C GLN A 175 -16.36 -26.26 20.57
N ALA A 176 -17.53 -26.60 21.12
CA ALA A 176 -17.63 -27.45 22.29
C ALA A 176 -17.09 -28.87 22.02
N LEU A 177 -17.27 -29.39 20.80
CA LEU A 177 -16.78 -30.72 20.41
C LEU A 177 -15.26 -30.80 20.28
N PHE A 178 -14.61 -29.73 19.80
CA PHE A 178 -13.16 -29.69 19.55
C PHE A 178 -12.34 -29.01 20.66
N ARG A 179 -12.98 -28.59 21.75
CA ARG A 179 -12.31 -28.05 22.95
C ARG A 179 -11.68 -29.14 23.81
#